data_AF-A0A9N9HEC9-F1
#
_entry.id   AF-A0A9N9HEC9-F1
#
_cell.length_a   1.000
_cell.length_b   1.000
_cell.length_c   1.000
_cell.angle_alpha   90.00
_cell.angle_beta   90.00
_cell.angle_gamma   90.00
#
_symmetry.space_group_name_H-M   'P 1'
#
loop_
_entity.id
_entity.type
_entity.pdbx_description
1 polymer ?
#
loop_
_entity_poly.entity_id
_entity_poly.type
_entity_poly.pdbx_seq_one_letter_code
_entity_poly.pdbx_strand_id
1 'polypeptide(L)'
;MSEGCELSEFQRGEIIGAWKMGHKVAEISRALDHPYMTVKDIIKRYEARLTVKTASRSGRPSKLDNRDVRHLVKDLKKDRGVAVEQLTKEFSE
;
A
#
# COMPACT_ATOMS: atom_id res chain seq x y z
N MET A 1 15.22 -18.09 4.81
CA MET A 1 14.77 -16.71 5.12
C MET A 1 13.42 -16.54 4.46
N SER A 2 12.36 -16.48 5.27
CA SER A 2 10.96 -16.57 4.87
C SER A 2 10.56 -15.57 3.80
N GLU A 3 9.95 -16.10 2.73
CA GLU A 3 9.41 -15.34 1.61
C GLU A 3 8.25 -14.42 2.05
N GLY A 4 8.29 -13.16 1.64
CA GLY A 4 7.08 -12.34 1.44
C GLY A 4 6.56 -11.46 2.60
N CYS A 5 7.13 -11.48 3.81
CA CYS A 5 6.64 -10.59 4.87
C CYS A 5 7.27 -9.19 4.77
N GLU A 6 6.46 -8.14 4.63
CA GLU A 6 6.94 -6.76 4.68
C GLU A 6 7.41 -6.41 6.10
N LEU A 7 8.56 -5.73 6.23
CA LEU A 7 9.03 -5.27 7.55
C LEU A 7 8.00 -4.35 8.21
N SER A 8 7.83 -4.51 9.52
CA SER A 8 6.99 -3.62 10.31
C SER A 8 7.56 -2.19 10.34
N GLU A 9 6.72 -1.19 10.65
CA GLU A 9 7.21 0.18 10.82
C GLU A 9 8.25 0.27 11.94
N PHE A 10 8.12 -0.56 12.98
CA PHE A 10 9.07 -0.65 14.08
C PHE A 10 10.45 -1.11 13.60
N GLN A 11 10.53 -2.26 12.89
CA GLN A 11 11.79 -2.78 12.37
C GLN A 11 12.48 -1.82 11.39
N ARG A 12 11.70 -1.13 10.54
CA ARG A 12 12.24 -0.08 9.67
C ARG A 12 12.76 1.11 10.49
N GLY A 13 12.07 1.44 11.58
CA GLY A 13 12.49 2.46 12.54
C GLY A 13 13.83 2.13 13.21
N GLU A 14 14.02 0.87 13.63
CA GLU A 14 15.29 0.39 14.20
C GLU A 14 16.45 0.53 13.20
N ILE A 15 16.23 0.14 11.94
CA ILE A 15 17.22 0.29 10.86
C ILE A 15 17.61 1.76 10.67
N ILE A 16 16.62 2.66 10.58
CA ILE A 16 16.86 4.10 10.35
C ILE A 16 17.51 4.74 11.58
N GLY A 17 17.12 4.34 12.78
CA GLY A 17 17.75 4.77 14.02
C GLY A 17 19.23 4.41 14.05
N ALA A 18 19.57 3.15 13.77
CA ALA A 18 20.97 2.71 13.72
C ALA A 18 21.78 3.43 12.64
N TRP A 19 21.18 3.68 11.46
CA TRP A 19 21.83 4.45 10.41
C TRP A 19 22.09 5.91 10.81
N LYS A 20 21.12 6.57 11.47
CA LYS A 20 21.29 7.94 11.99
C LYS A 20 22.39 8.03 13.06
N MET A 21 22.63 6.96 13.81
CA MET A 21 23.73 6.86 14.77
C MET A 21 25.10 6.59 14.11
N GLY A 22 25.16 6.48 12.78
CA GLY A 22 26.40 6.34 12.01
C GLY A 22 26.84 4.90 11.76
N HIS A 23 26.01 3.90 12.07
CA HIS A 23 26.34 2.49 11.79
C HIS A 23 26.34 2.19 10.30
N LYS A 24 27.25 1.31 9.87
CA LYS A 24 27.33 0.88 8.47
C LYS A 24 26.21 -0.11 8.15
N VAL A 25 25.72 -0.11 6.90
CA VAL A 25 24.67 -1.03 6.41
C VAL A 25 24.98 -2.50 6.75
N ALA A 26 26.24 -2.92 6.61
CA ALA A 26 26.66 -4.29 6.91
C ALA A 26 26.67 -4.64 8.40
N GLU A 27 26.84 -3.65 9.29
CA GLU A 27 26.73 -3.83 10.74
C GLU A 27 25.27 -3.94 11.14
N ILE A 28 24.41 -3.06 10.62
CA ILE A 28 22.96 -3.05 10.86
C ILE A 28 22.32 -4.36 10.38
N SER A 29 22.71 -4.82 9.18
CA SER A 29 22.25 -6.09 8.60
C SER A 29 22.57 -7.28 9.50
N ARG A 30 23.78 -7.34 10.06
CA ARG A 30 24.18 -8.41 10.99
C ARG A 30 23.50 -8.28 12.35
N ALA A 31 23.34 -7.07 12.86
CA ALA A 31 22.75 -6.82 14.17
C ALA A 31 21.24 -7.12 14.22
N LEU A 32 20.52 -6.77 13.15
CA LEU A 32 19.05 -6.92 13.06
C LEU A 32 18.62 -8.17 12.28
N ASP A 33 19.57 -9.02 11.86
CA ASP A 33 19.35 -10.21 11.02
C ASP A 33 18.45 -9.93 9.79
N HIS A 34 18.77 -8.85 9.09
CA HIS A 34 18.06 -8.42 7.89
C HIS A 34 18.98 -8.47 6.67
N PRO A 35 18.49 -8.88 5.49
CA PRO A 35 19.32 -8.90 4.29
C PRO A 35 19.92 -7.52 4.00
N TYR A 36 21.19 -7.50 3.59
CA TYR A 36 21.92 -6.27 3.28
C TYR A 36 21.16 -5.34 2.32
N MET A 37 20.59 -5.92 1.25
CA MET A 37 19.82 -5.16 0.26
C MET A 37 18.57 -4.54 0.85
N THR A 38 17.87 -5.26 1.74
CA THR A 38 16.69 -4.75 2.44
C THR A 38 17.02 -3.52 3.29
N VAL A 39 18.10 -3.58 4.06
CA VAL A 39 18.56 -2.45 4.88
C VAL A 39 18.94 -1.27 4.00
N LYS A 40 19.71 -1.51 2.93
CA LYS A 40 20.10 -0.48 1.96
C LYS A 40 18.90 0.18 1.29
N ASP A 41 17.90 -0.61 0.89
CA ASP A 41 16.69 -0.10 0.22
C ASP A 41 15.79 0.71 1.17
N ILE A 42 15.75 0.36 2.45
CA ILE A 42 15.02 1.13 3.46
C ILE A 42 15.69 2.49 3.67
N ILE A 43 17.02 2.52 3.80
CA ILE A 43 17.78 3.77 3.97
C ILE A 43 17.57 4.68 2.75
N LYS A 44 17.72 4.15 1.53
CA LYS A 44 17.47 4.91 0.30
C LYS A 44 16.04 5.46 0.21
N ARG A 45 15.04 4.65 0.58
CA ARG A 45 13.64 5.09 0.60
C ARG A 45 13.42 6.20 1.63
N TYR A 46 14.07 6.10 2.79
CA TYR A 46 14.01 7.12 3.82
C TYR A 46 14.68 8.42 3.38
N GLU A 47 15.87 8.38 2.76
CA GLU A 47 16.53 9.57 2.21
C GLU A 47 15.65 10.30 1.18
N ALA A 48 14.93 9.54 0.33
CA ALA A 48 14.08 10.13 -0.71
C ALA A 48 12.75 10.70 -0.19
N ARG A 49 12.16 10.11 0.85
CA ARG A 49 10.77 10.42 1.29
C ARG A 49 10.68 10.95 2.73
N LEU A 50 11.76 10.91 3.49
CA LEU A 50 11.88 11.28 4.91
C LEU A 50 10.84 10.60 5.82
N THR A 51 10.33 9.44 5.41
CA THR A 51 9.31 8.69 6.14
C THR A 51 9.63 7.20 6.22
N VAL A 52 9.26 6.59 7.34
CA VAL A 52 9.38 5.15 7.63
C VAL A 52 8.14 4.39 7.12
N LYS A 53 7.05 5.12 6.87
CA LYS A 53 5.77 4.55 6.45
C LYS A 53 5.85 4.12 5.00
N THR A 54 5.37 2.91 4.73
CA THR A 54 5.20 2.46 3.34
C THR A 54 3.95 3.11 2.76
N ALA A 55 4.07 3.65 1.56
CA ALA A 55 2.93 4.17 0.83
C ALA A 55 1.96 3.02 0.52
N SER A 56 0.67 3.24 0.76
CA SER A 56 -0.35 2.33 0.26
C SER A 56 -0.19 2.18 -1.25
N ARG A 57 -0.29 0.95 -1.73
CA ARG A 57 -0.30 0.69 -3.18
C ARG A 57 -1.61 1.26 -3.71
N SER A 58 -1.57 1.98 -4.83
CA SER A 58 -2.76 2.58 -5.45
C SER A 58 -3.82 1.54 -5.86
N GLY A 59 -3.46 0.25 -5.85
CA GLY A 59 -4.31 -0.84 -6.28
C GLY A 59 -4.62 -0.79 -7.77
N ARG A 60 -5.48 -1.71 -8.21
CA ARG A 60 -6.03 -1.68 -9.56
C ARG A 60 -7.14 -0.62 -9.61
N PRO A 61 -7.17 0.27 -10.60
CA PRO A 61 -8.30 1.18 -10.80
C PRO A 61 -9.62 0.40 -10.90
N SER A 62 -10.65 0.92 -10.25
CA SER A 62 -12.02 0.40 -10.38
C SER A 62 -12.49 0.49 -11.84
N LYS A 63 -13.35 -0.44 -12.27
CA LYS A 63 -14.02 -0.35 -13.58
C LYS A 63 -15.06 0.76 -13.62
N LEU A 64 -15.65 1.09 -12.46
CA LEU A 64 -16.65 2.14 -12.31
C LEU A 64 -15.97 3.38 -11.72
N ASP A 65 -16.22 4.54 -12.32
CA ASP A 65 -15.82 5.82 -11.75
C ASP A 65 -16.82 6.26 -10.65
N ASN A 66 -16.43 7.24 -9.84
CA ASN A 66 -17.29 7.86 -8.83
C ASN A 66 -18.59 8.42 -9.41
N ARG A 67 -18.60 8.83 -10.68
CA ARG A 67 -19.82 9.25 -11.37
C ARG A 67 -20.77 8.09 -11.61
N ASP A 68 -20.26 6.96 -12.08
CA ASP A 68 -21.02 5.75 -12.37
C ASP A 68 -21.64 5.19 -11.09
N VAL A 69 -20.84 5.13 -10.02
CA VAL A 69 -21.32 4.70 -8.69
C VAL A 69 -22.44 5.61 -8.19
N ARG A 70 -22.33 6.93 -8.36
CA ARG A 70 -23.38 7.87 -7.95
C ARG A 70 -24.67 7.71 -8.77
N HIS A 71 -24.54 7.41 -10.06
CA HIS A 71 -25.68 7.13 -10.94
C HIS A 71 -26.41 5.86 -10.46
N LEU A 72 -25.68 4.76 -10.31
CA LEU A 72 -26.21 3.47 -9.82
C LEU A 72 -26.90 3.61 -8.45
N VAL A 73 -26.28 4.34 -7.52
CA VAL A 73 -26.88 4.59 -6.18
C VAL A 73 -28.17 5.40 -6.28
N LYS A 74 -28.29 6.31 -7.24
CA LYS A 74 -29.52 7.10 -7.44
C LYS A 74 -30.65 6.21 -7.95
N ASP A 75 -30.36 5.30 -8.88
CA ASP A 75 -31.40 4.43 -9.45
C ASP A 75 -31.85 3.36 -8.46
N LEU A 76 -30.92 2.74 -7.74
CA LEU A 76 -31.22 1.86 -6.61
C LEU A 76 -32.08 2.53 -5.53
N LYS A 77 -31.94 3.86 -5.34
CA LYS A 77 -32.76 4.60 -4.38
C LYS A 77 -34.19 4.88 -4.88
N LYS A 78 -34.39 4.97 -6.19
CA LYS A 78 -35.73 5.12 -6.79
C LYS A 78 -36.50 3.82 -6.69
N ASP A 79 -35.86 2.71 -7.02
CA ASP A 79 -36.44 1.37 -6.88
C ASP A 79 -35.42 0.41 -6.26
N ARG A 80 -35.70 0.02 -5.02
CA ARG A 80 -34.84 -0.84 -4.20
C ARG A 80 -35.02 -2.32 -4.49
N GLY A 81 -36.05 -2.70 -5.25
CA GLY A 81 -36.38 -4.09 -5.59
C GLY A 81 -35.81 -4.55 -6.93
N VAL A 82 -35.12 -3.68 -7.67
CA VAL A 82 -34.61 -3.99 -9.02
C VAL A 82 -33.55 -5.08 -8.97
N ALA A 83 -33.68 -6.06 -9.86
CA ALA A 83 -32.69 -7.11 -10.03
C ALA A 83 -31.39 -6.54 -10.61
N VAL A 84 -30.23 -7.01 -10.14
CA VAL A 84 -28.92 -6.52 -10.58
C VAL A 84 -28.74 -6.60 -12.11
N GLU A 85 -29.28 -7.65 -12.74
CA GLU A 85 -29.24 -7.83 -14.19
C GLU A 85 -30.00 -6.73 -14.96
N GLN A 86 -31.16 -6.31 -14.44
CA GLN A 86 -31.96 -5.24 -15.04
C GLN A 86 -31.24 -3.90 -14.89
N LEU A 87 -30.73 -3.60 -13.69
CA LEU A 87 -29.97 -2.39 -13.41
C LEU A 87 -28.71 -2.29 -14.28
N THR A 88 -28.03 -3.41 -14.52
CA THR A 88 -26.83 -3.44 -15.36
C THR A 88 -27.16 -3.15 -16.82
N LYS A 89 -28.28 -3.68 -17.35
CA LYS A 89 -28.75 -3.39 -18.71
C LYS A 89 -29.05 -1.90 -18.88
N GLU A 90 -29.85 -1.34 -17.97
CA GLU A 90 -30.23 0.08 -17.97
C GLU A 90 -29.01 1.02 -17.87
N PHE A 91 -27.97 0.61 -17.14
CA PHE A 91 -26.74 1.39 -17.01
C PHE A 91 -25.82 1.31 -18.25
N SER A 92 -25.95 0.25 -19.06
CA SER A 92 -25.11 0.02 -20.24
C SER A 92 -25.70 0.54 -21.56
N GLU A 93 -26.98 0.92 -21.56
CA GLU A 93 -27.68 1.58 -22.68
C GLU A 93 -27.45 3.10 -22.67
#